data_AF-A0A9D3MXR9-F1
#
_entry.id   AF-A0A9D3MXR9-F1
#
_cell.length_a   1.000
_cell.length_b   1.000
_cell.length_c   1.000
_cell.angle_alpha   90.00
_cell.angle_beta   90.00
_cell.angle_gamma   90.00
#
_symmetry.space_group_name_H-M   'P 1'
#
loop_
_entity.id
_entity.type
_entity.pdbx_description
1 polymer ?
#
loop_
_entity_poly.entity_id
_entity_poly.type
_entity_poly.pdbx_seq_one_letter_code
_entity_poly.pdbx_strand_id
1 'polypeptide(L)'
;GTFGGGTKLSVGRDTVPALTVLPPSREELSQQGKATLVCLANRGFPSDWALRWKVDGADVSSGVAGSAGVLGQDGLYSWSSSLTLSADAWKKAESLTCEATQGSQSTPSQTLRRDQCSE
;
A
#
# COMPACT_ATOMS: atom_id res chain seq x y z
N GLY A 1 5.14 20.11 -34.64
CA GLY A 1 3.99 20.53 -33.82
C GLY A 1 4.11 19.85 -32.48
N THR A 2 4.23 20.62 -31.41
CA THR A 2 4.34 20.08 -30.05
C THR A 2 2.92 19.88 -29.53
N PHE A 3 2.51 18.62 -29.33
CA PHE A 3 1.24 18.33 -28.66
C PHE A 3 1.34 18.84 -27.22
N GLY A 4 0.48 19.79 -26.87
CA GLY A 4 0.36 20.28 -25.49
C GLY A 4 0.00 19.13 -24.56
N GLY A 5 0.72 19.01 -23.45
CA GLY A 5 0.44 18.00 -22.43
C GLY A 5 -1.01 18.15 -21.96
N GLY A 6 -1.84 17.12 -22.21
CA GLY A 6 -3.25 17.17 -21.87
C GLY A 6 -3.47 17.33 -20.37
N THR A 7 -4.45 18.15 -19.99
CA THR A 7 -4.90 18.27 -18.60
C THR A 7 -5.87 17.14 -18.29
N LYS A 8 -5.50 16.23 -17.37
CA LYS A 8 -6.41 15.19 -16.87
C LYS A 8 -7.36 15.83 -15.86
N LEU A 9 -8.61 16.04 -16.26
CA LEU A 9 -9.68 16.50 -15.37
C LEU A 9 -10.42 15.27 -14.80
N SER A 10 -10.33 15.06 -13.49
CA SER A 10 -11.11 14.04 -12.78
C SER A 10 -12.37 14.70 -12.20
N VAL A 11 -13.53 14.48 -12.81
CA VAL A 11 -14.82 14.98 -12.31
C VAL A 11 -15.49 13.87 -11.48
N GLY A 12 -15.31 13.91 -10.16
CA GLY A 12 -15.90 12.95 -9.22
C GLY A 12 -15.69 13.38 -7.77
N ARG A 13 -16.44 12.79 -6.82
CA ARG A 13 -16.18 13.03 -5.39
C ARG A 13 -14.91 12.28 -5.00
N ASP A 14 -13.99 12.96 -4.36
CA ASP A 14 -12.80 12.34 -3.78
C ASP A 14 -13.22 11.24 -2.82
N THR A 15 -12.75 10.02 -3.10
CA THR A 15 -13.06 8.84 -2.32
C THR A 15 -11.76 8.27 -1.81
N VAL A 16 -11.63 8.27 -0.48
CA VAL A 16 -10.45 7.73 0.20
C VAL A 16 -10.47 6.21 0.09
N PRO A 17 -9.38 5.57 -0.38
CA PRO A 17 -9.34 4.12 -0.52
C PRO A 17 -9.38 3.43 0.84
N ALA A 18 -10.10 2.32 0.92
CA ALA A 18 -10.07 1.44 2.08
C ALA A 18 -8.78 0.60 2.05
N LEU A 19 -7.98 0.69 3.11
CA LEU A 19 -6.71 -0.02 3.24
C LEU A 19 -6.84 -1.31 4.06
N THR A 20 -6.25 -2.38 3.55
CA THR A 20 -6.11 -3.66 4.26
C THR A 20 -4.68 -4.14 4.12
N VAL A 21 -4.02 -4.42 5.24
CA VAL A 21 -2.65 -4.96 5.27
C VAL A 21 -2.72 -6.43 5.65
N LEU A 22 -2.16 -7.26 4.79
CA LEU A 22 -2.06 -8.70 4.98
C LEU A 22 -0.66 -9.04 5.50
N PRO A 23 -0.57 -9.88 6.55
CA PRO A 23 0.71 -10.36 7.08
C PRO A 23 1.41 -11.30 6.09
N PRO A 24 2.73 -11.51 6.26
CA PRO A 24 3.45 -12.54 5.52
C PRO A 24 2.95 -13.94 5.89
N SER A 25 3.05 -14.88 4.96
CA SER A 25 2.69 -16.28 5.21
C SER A 25 3.72 -16.95 6.14
N ARG A 26 3.27 -17.90 6.96
CA ARG A 26 4.14 -18.62 7.90
C ARG A 26 5.18 -19.46 7.18
N GLU A 27 4.78 -20.07 6.07
CA GLU A 27 5.65 -20.87 5.22
C GLU A 27 6.78 -20.03 4.63
N GLU A 28 6.50 -18.81 4.17
CA GLU A 28 7.52 -17.89 3.66
C GLU A 28 8.53 -17.51 4.75
N LEU A 29 8.04 -17.21 5.95
CA LEU A 29 8.88 -16.88 7.10
C LEU A 29 9.79 -18.03 7.52
N SER A 30 9.25 -19.26 7.58
CA SER A 30 9.97 -20.44 8.06
C SER A 30 10.85 -21.11 7.00
N GLN A 31 10.41 -21.15 5.75
CA GLN A 31 11.10 -21.89 4.67
C GLN A 31 12.02 -20.98 3.84
N GLN A 32 11.61 -19.74 3.58
CA GLN A 32 12.35 -18.84 2.69
C GLN A 32 13.16 -17.78 3.45
N GLY A 33 12.92 -17.62 4.76
CA GLY A 33 13.61 -16.62 5.58
C GLY A 33 13.28 -15.18 5.19
N LYS A 34 12.14 -14.97 4.53
CA LYS A 34 11.65 -13.65 4.05
C LYS A 34 10.24 -13.40 4.56
N ALA A 35 9.83 -12.15 4.50
CA ALA A 35 8.52 -11.69 4.93
C ALA A 35 7.97 -10.70 3.92
N THR A 36 6.98 -11.12 3.13
CA THR A 36 6.30 -10.24 2.18
C THR A 36 4.94 -9.85 2.72
N LEU A 37 4.79 -8.57 3.05
CA LEU A 37 3.52 -7.97 3.40
C LEU A 37 2.81 -7.48 2.14
N VAL A 38 1.48 -7.45 2.17
CA VAL A 38 0.67 -6.91 1.07
C VAL A 38 -0.34 -5.92 1.61
N CYS A 39 -0.34 -4.70 1.08
CA CYS A 39 -1.33 -3.68 1.31
C CYS A 39 -2.26 -3.58 0.11
N LEU A 40 -3.55 -3.77 0.33
CA LEU A 40 -4.61 -3.62 -0.65
C LEU A 40 -5.33 -2.31 -0.38
N ALA A 41 -5.44 -1.47 -1.41
CA ALA A 41 -6.18 -0.23 -1.38
C ALA A 41 -7.33 -0.33 -2.37
N ASN A 42 -8.57 -0.31 -1.86
CA ASN A 42 -9.74 -0.52 -2.68
C ASN A 42 -10.66 0.69 -2.68
N ARG A 43 -11.37 0.87 -3.81
CA ARG A 43 -12.45 1.86 -3.94
C ARG A 43 -11.99 3.32 -3.77
N GLY A 44 -10.78 3.66 -4.22
CA GLY A 44 -10.28 5.05 -4.18
C GLY A 44 -10.55 5.85 -5.45
N PHE A 45 -10.63 7.16 -5.33
CA PHE A 45 -10.73 8.09 -6.46
C PHE A 45 -10.20 9.46 -6.05
N PRO A 46 -9.55 10.25 -6.93
CA PRO A 46 -9.09 9.92 -8.30
C PRO A 46 -7.95 8.90 -8.40
N SER A 47 -7.41 8.65 -9.60
CA SER A 47 -6.45 7.56 -9.86
C SER A 47 -5.02 7.78 -9.35
N ASP A 48 -4.75 8.92 -8.72
CA ASP A 48 -3.44 9.45 -8.34
C ASP A 48 -3.07 9.18 -6.89
N TRP A 49 -3.83 8.31 -6.21
CA TRP A 49 -3.39 7.71 -4.95
C TRP A 49 -2.12 6.87 -5.16
N ALA A 50 -1.21 6.96 -4.20
CA ALA A 50 0.00 6.15 -4.13
C ALA A 50 0.10 5.49 -2.75
N LEU A 51 0.58 4.23 -2.72
CA LEU A 51 0.80 3.51 -1.47
C LEU A 51 2.25 3.62 -1.03
N ARG A 52 2.44 3.92 0.25
CA ARG A 52 3.74 4.01 0.92
C ARG A 52 3.78 3.10 2.13
N TRP A 53 5.00 2.71 2.51
CA TRP A 53 5.23 1.87 3.67
C TRP A 53 6.07 2.60 4.69
N LYS A 54 5.72 2.40 5.96
CA LYS A 54 6.53 2.78 7.11
C LYS A 54 6.78 1.58 7.99
N VAL A 55 8.02 1.42 8.42
CA VAL A 55 8.44 0.41 9.39
C VAL A 55 8.88 1.17 10.64
N ASP A 56 8.22 0.92 11.76
CA ASP A 56 8.47 1.60 13.04
C ASP A 56 8.44 3.14 12.93
N GLY A 57 7.54 3.64 12.08
CA GLY A 57 7.35 5.06 11.81
C GLY A 57 8.30 5.66 10.76
N ALA A 58 9.31 4.93 10.29
CA ALA A 58 10.24 5.39 9.26
C ALA A 58 9.78 4.97 7.86
N ASP A 59 9.80 5.90 6.89
CA ASP A 59 9.47 5.61 5.50
C ASP A 59 10.45 4.61 4.86
N VAL A 60 9.90 3.59 4.20
CA VAL A 60 10.67 2.55 3.51
C VAL A 60 10.26 2.48 2.05
N SER A 61 11.26 2.48 1.17
CA SER A 61 11.11 2.26 -0.27
C SER A 61 11.83 1.00 -0.77
N SER A 62 12.79 0.49 0.02
CA SER A 62 13.52 -0.74 -0.31
C SER A 62 12.60 -1.96 -0.21
N GLY A 63 12.61 -2.82 -1.23
CA GLY A 63 11.77 -4.01 -1.26
C GLY A 63 10.28 -3.73 -1.46
N VAL A 64 9.89 -2.48 -1.76
CA VAL A 64 8.52 -2.10 -2.06
C VAL A 64 8.23 -2.30 -3.54
N ALA A 65 7.13 -3.00 -3.85
CA ALA A 65 6.61 -3.15 -5.20
C ALA A 65 5.13 -2.78 -5.24
N GLY A 66 4.75 -1.85 -6.12
CA GLY A 66 3.35 -1.41 -6.29
C GLY A 66 2.76 -1.84 -7.63
N SER A 67 1.44 -2.02 -7.66
CA SER A 67 0.68 -2.17 -8.90
C SER A 67 0.12 -0.83 -9.37
N ALA A 68 -0.17 -0.75 -10.68
CA ALA A 68 -0.91 0.37 -11.23
C ALA A 68 -2.38 0.32 -10.80
N GLY A 69 -2.99 1.48 -10.63
CA GLY A 69 -4.41 1.59 -10.27
C GLY A 69 -5.31 0.98 -11.34
N VAL A 70 -6.13 0.01 -10.96
CA VAL A 70 -7.10 -0.63 -11.85
C VAL A 70 -8.48 -0.03 -11.59
N LEU A 71 -9.14 0.44 -12.65
CA LEU A 71 -10.50 0.97 -12.57
C LEU A 71 -11.50 -0.18 -12.51
N GLY A 72 -12.25 -0.26 -11.41
CA GLY A 72 -13.35 -1.19 -11.22
C GLY A 72 -14.60 -0.78 -11.99
N GLN A 73 -15.56 -1.71 -12.10
CA GLN A 73 -16.86 -1.45 -12.74
C GLN A 73 -17.73 -0.46 -11.95
N ASP A 74 -17.42 -0.24 -10.67
CA ASP A 74 -18.04 0.76 -9.81
C ASP A 74 -17.48 2.19 -10.04
N GLY A 75 -16.55 2.35 -10.98
CA GLY A 75 -15.93 3.65 -11.30
C GLY A 75 -14.86 4.09 -10.30
N LEU A 76 -14.44 3.20 -9.39
CA LEU A 76 -13.41 3.46 -8.39
C LEU A 76 -12.15 2.66 -8.70
N TYR A 77 -11.02 3.14 -8.23
CA TYR A 77 -9.72 2.52 -8.45
C TYR A 77 -9.31 1.62 -7.28
N SER A 78 -8.56 0.58 -7.62
CA SER A 78 -7.90 -0.30 -6.66
C SER A 78 -6.42 -0.43 -6.97
N TRP A 79 -5.60 -0.53 -5.93
CA TRP A 79 -4.15 -0.71 -6.00
C TRP A 79 -3.72 -1.79 -5.01
N SER A 80 -2.53 -2.33 -5.24
CA SER A 80 -1.82 -3.17 -4.30
C SER A 80 -0.39 -2.71 -4.18
N SER A 81 0.18 -2.85 -2.99
CA SER A 81 1.61 -2.64 -2.75
C SER A 81 2.10 -3.76 -1.86
N SER A 82 3.26 -4.32 -2.15
CA SER A 82 3.92 -5.30 -1.32
C SER A 82 5.23 -4.77 -0.78
N LEU A 83 5.57 -5.16 0.44
CA LEU A 83 6.83 -4.84 1.09
C LEU A 83 7.51 -6.16 1.45
N THR A 84 8.69 -6.40 0.89
CA THR A 84 9.48 -7.59 1.20
C THR A 84 10.62 -7.25 2.13
N LEU A 85 10.63 -7.89 3.30
CA LEU A 85 11.66 -7.78 4.32
C LEU A 85 12.34 -9.14 4.54
N SER A 86 13.49 -9.13 5.23
CA SER A 86 14.02 -10.37 5.79
C SER A 86 13.19 -10.82 6.99
N ALA A 87 13.17 -12.12 7.28
CA ALA A 87 12.46 -12.64 8.45
C ALA A 87 12.96 -12.00 9.76
N ASP A 88 14.24 -11.66 9.87
CA ASP A 88 14.80 -10.96 11.03
C ASP A 88 14.32 -9.51 11.15
N ALA A 89 14.23 -8.78 10.02
CA ALA A 89 13.69 -7.42 10.03
C ALA A 89 12.21 -7.42 10.40
N TRP A 90 11.41 -8.33 9.83
CA TRP A 90 10.02 -8.55 10.24
C TRP A 90 9.90 -8.96 11.72
N LYS A 91 10.88 -9.71 12.26
CA LYS A 91 10.90 -10.09 13.68
C LYS A 91 11.16 -8.95 14.63
N LYS A 92 11.93 -7.96 14.18
CA LYS A 92 12.32 -6.78 14.97
C LYS A 92 11.34 -5.62 14.80
N ALA A 93 10.62 -5.58 13.68
CA ALA A 93 9.60 -4.56 13.44
C ALA A 93 8.45 -4.70 14.46
N GLU A 94 8.14 -3.60 15.12
CA GLU A 94 7.05 -3.48 16.08
C GLU A 94 5.75 -3.09 15.37
N SER A 95 5.86 -2.21 14.39
CA SER A 95 4.72 -1.72 13.62
C SER A 95 5.06 -1.56 12.14
N LEU A 96 4.16 -2.04 11.28
CA LEU A 96 4.21 -1.79 9.85
C LEU A 96 2.96 -1.07 9.40
N THR A 97 3.14 0.10 8.81
CA THR A 97 2.05 0.95 8.37
C THR A 97 2.09 1.09 6.87
N CYS A 98 0.97 0.79 6.21
CA CYS A 98 0.73 1.18 4.84
C CYS A 98 -0.09 2.47 4.82
N GLU A 99 0.33 3.46 4.04
CA GLU A 99 -0.35 4.75 3.89
C GLU A 99 -0.73 4.97 2.42
N ALA A 100 -1.96 5.45 2.18
CA ALA A 100 -2.32 5.98 0.87
C ALA A 100 -2.14 7.50 0.89
N THR A 101 -1.41 8.01 -0.10
CA THR A 101 -1.14 9.44 -0.24
C THR A 101 -1.70 9.95 -1.55
N GLN A 102 -2.39 11.08 -1.51
CA GLN A 102 -2.89 11.78 -2.69
C GLN A 102 -2.75 13.29 -2.47
N GLY A 103 -1.77 13.91 -3.14
CA GLY A 103 -1.49 15.35 -3.00
C GLY A 103 -1.39 15.79 -1.54
N SER A 104 -2.22 16.77 -1.15
CA SER A 104 -2.31 17.31 0.21
C SER A 104 -3.48 16.76 1.04
N GLN A 105 -4.15 15.69 0.58
CA GLN A 105 -5.29 15.10 1.30
C GLN A 105 -4.86 14.26 2.52
N SER A 106 -5.82 14.03 3.42
CA SER A 106 -5.68 13.11 4.55
C SER A 106 -5.27 11.72 4.07
N THR A 107 -4.17 11.23 4.63
CA THR A 107 -3.57 9.96 4.26
C THR A 107 -4.18 8.83 5.10
N PRO A 108 -5.13 8.03 4.57
CA PRO A 108 -5.57 6.85 5.29
C PRO A 108 -4.34 5.96 5.52
N SER A 109 -4.25 5.41 6.71
CA SER A 109 -3.17 4.51 7.09
C SER A 109 -3.75 3.26 7.73
N GLN A 110 -3.07 2.15 7.51
CA GLN A 110 -3.40 0.88 8.14
C GLN A 110 -2.14 0.32 8.75
N THR A 111 -2.17 0.10 10.07
CA THR A 111 -1.04 -0.41 10.82
C THR A 111 -1.26 -1.87 11.18
N LEU A 112 -0.41 -2.73 10.64
CA LEU A 112 -0.29 -4.09 11.08
C LEU A 112 0.72 -4.13 12.24
N ARG A 113 0.25 -4.63 13.38
CA ARG A 113 1.15 -5.02 14.47
C ARG A 113 1.29 -6.53 14.49
N ARG A 114 2.45 -6.98 14.93
CA ARG A 114 2.81 -8.39 14.91
C ARG A 114 1.93 -9.23 15.84
N ASP A 115 1.52 -8.68 16.98
CA ASP A 115 0.58 -9.29 17.93
C ASP A 115 -0.82 -9.52 17.34
N GLN A 116 -1.19 -8.79 16.29
CA GLN A 116 -2.46 -8.97 15.57
C GLN A 116 -2.38 -10.03 14.46
N CYS A 117 -1.19 -10.60 14.24
CA CYS A 117 -1.00 -11.74 13.36
C CYS A 117 -1.15 -13.01 14.21
N SER A 118 -2.38 -13.52 14.34
CA SER A 118 -2.63 -14.76 15.08
C SER A 118 -1.83 -15.93 14.49
N GLU A 119 -1.24 -16.70 15.40
CA GLU A 119 -0.31 -17.84 15.21
C GLU A 119 -0.82 -18.98 14.31
#